data_AF-A0A2V8QAH0-F1
#
_entry.id   AF-A0A2V8QAH0-F1
#
_cell.length_a   1.000
_cell.length_b   1.000
_cell.length_c   1.000
_cell.angle_alpha   90.00
_cell.angle_beta   90.00
_cell.angle_gamma   90.00
#
_symmetry.space_group_name_H-M   'P 1'
#
loop_
_entity.id
_entity.type
_entity.pdbx_description
1 polymer ?
#
loop_
_entity_poly.entity_id
_entity_poly.type
_entity_poly.pdbx_seq_one_letter_code
_entity_poly.pdbx_strand_id
1 'polypeptide(L)'
;MQLVKPVRSAKMLFCFVWISILALSSFAQSPSSLIQNVINRKTISLNGDWHYIADPHEEGTARRYYLNGKPSGTRSFVEYDFNASPTLRVPGDWNFQRPELQLYEGTVWYQKSFDYHAPANTRVFLYFGAANYHARVWLNEKPLCEHGGGFTPFNCEATAALQDGQNVVIVSVNDARHADDIPSLRPDWFNYGGLTRDVRIVEVPRQFIEQYSIQLDRENLGRINGWIRLGGASTPQKLSLRIPELKLSTEATTDNQGLARFTLNASGLQLWSPEKPKLYRVEISTESDQIVDEIGFRTIETRGTDILLNGKSIFLRGIDMHAEAPNGPGRAHGDDDARTLLGWTKELGCNFVRLAHYPHDESMTRTADRLGLMVWSEIPVYQGIDFKNPQTFAKAQQQL
;
A
#
# COMPACT_ATOMS: atom_id res chain seq x y z
N MET A 1 -57.29 -74.70 -0.58
CA MET A 1 -56.30 -74.92 0.49
C MET A 1 -55.53 -73.61 0.67
N GLN A 2 -55.71 -72.95 1.83
CA GLN A 2 -54.99 -71.79 2.42
C GLN A 2 -54.70 -70.56 1.51
N LEU A 3 -55.43 -69.44 1.69
CA LEU A 3 -55.17 -68.31 2.62
C LEU A 3 -53.83 -67.59 2.37
N VAL A 4 -53.89 -66.30 2.00
CA VAL A 4 -53.35 -65.12 2.72
C VAL A 4 -53.39 -63.87 1.79
N LYS A 5 -54.07 -62.79 2.22
CA LYS A 5 -53.89 -61.40 1.74
C LYS A 5 -52.93 -60.65 2.72
N PRO A 6 -52.70 -59.32 2.60
CA PRO A 6 -51.70 -58.62 1.78
C PRO A 6 -50.72 -57.81 2.68
N VAL A 7 -49.58 -57.31 2.17
CA VAL A 7 -48.83 -56.24 2.86
C VAL A 7 -48.26 -55.23 1.86
N ARG A 8 -48.68 -53.97 2.02
CA ARG A 8 -48.07 -52.77 1.44
C ARG A 8 -46.68 -52.57 2.06
N SER A 9 -45.64 -52.32 1.26
CA SER A 9 -44.46 -51.61 1.75
C SER A 9 -44.14 -50.43 0.85
N ALA A 10 -44.26 -49.24 1.44
CA ALA A 10 -43.74 -48.01 0.89
C ALA A 10 -42.21 -48.07 0.97
N LYS A 11 -41.52 -47.99 -0.18
CA LYS A 11 -40.09 -47.69 -0.19
C LYS A 11 -39.93 -46.18 -0.29
N MET A 12 -39.74 -45.57 0.87
CA MET A 12 -39.30 -44.19 1.03
C MET A 12 -37.86 -44.10 0.53
N LEU A 13 -37.66 -43.49 -0.64
CA LEU A 13 -36.33 -43.20 -1.18
C LEU A 13 -35.79 -41.96 -0.43
N PHE A 14 -35.00 -42.18 0.62
CA PHE A 14 -34.25 -41.11 1.26
C PHE A 14 -33.06 -40.74 0.36
N CYS A 15 -33.22 -39.70 -0.47
CA CYS A 15 -32.10 -38.99 -1.05
C CYS A 15 -31.36 -38.25 0.07
N PHE A 16 -30.26 -38.82 0.56
CA PHE A 16 -29.25 -38.06 1.29
C PHE A 16 -28.48 -37.20 0.29
N VAL A 17 -28.98 -35.99 0.04
CA VAL A 17 -28.17 -34.94 -0.57
C VAL A 17 -27.20 -34.46 0.50
N TRP A 18 -25.98 -35.01 0.48
CA TRP A 18 -24.84 -34.39 1.17
C TRP A 18 -24.52 -33.08 0.45
N ILE A 19 -25.13 -31.99 0.89
CA ILE A 19 -24.65 -30.65 0.57
C ILE A 19 -23.42 -30.43 1.45
N SER A 20 -22.26 -30.86 0.95
CA SER A 20 -20.98 -30.38 1.45
C SER A 20 -20.91 -28.87 1.13
N ILE A 21 -21.31 -28.06 2.12
CA ILE A 21 -21.02 -26.63 2.14
C ILE A 21 -19.49 -26.53 2.31
N LEU A 22 -18.77 -26.52 1.19
CA LEU A 22 -17.43 -25.97 1.14
C LEU A 22 -17.57 -24.52 1.55
N ALA A 23 -17.28 -24.23 2.82
CA ALA A 23 -17.05 -22.88 3.30
C ALA A 23 -15.79 -22.38 2.58
N LEU A 24 -15.97 -21.88 1.36
CA LEU A 24 -15.03 -21.00 0.70
C LEU A 24 -14.80 -19.86 1.69
N SER A 25 -13.60 -19.79 2.24
CA SER A 25 -13.14 -18.68 3.06
C SER A 25 -13.12 -17.49 2.12
N SER A 26 -14.23 -16.76 2.03
CA SER A 26 -14.35 -15.64 1.11
C SER A 26 -13.43 -14.53 1.59
N PHE A 27 -12.28 -14.37 0.91
CA PHE A 27 -11.62 -13.08 0.83
C PHE A 27 -12.58 -12.15 0.09
N ALA A 28 -13.31 -11.36 0.85
CA ALA A 28 -14.11 -10.26 0.31
C ALA A 28 -13.84 -8.97 1.10
N GLN A 29 -12.74 -8.95 1.86
CA GLN A 29 -12.37 -7.80 2.66
C GLN A 29 -11.35 -6.97 1.88
N SER A 30 -11.85 -5.94 1.20
CA SER A 30 -11.01 -4.89 0.64
C SER A 30 -10.13 -4.28 1.73
N PRO A 31 -8.96 -3.72 1.38
CA PRO A 31 -8.12 -3.03 2.34
C PRO A 31 -8.92 -1.94 3.05
N SER A 32 -8.57 -1.68 4.31
CA SER A 32 -9.06 -0.49 5.00
C SER A 32 -8.63 0.78 4.26
N SER A 33 -9.31 1.90 4.52
CA SER A 33 -8.91 3.22 4.00
C SER A 33 -7.41 3.44 4.23
N LEU A 34 -6.71 3.89 3.19
CA LEU A 34 -5.26 4.01 3.21
C LEU A 34 -4.85 5.09 4.22
N ILE A 35 -4.05 4.68 5.20
CA ILE A 35 -3.46 5.58 6.18
C ILE A 35 -2.31 6.34 5.51
N GLN A 36 -2.40 7.66 5.45
CA GLN A 36 -1.35 8.51 4.90
C GLN A 36 -0.25 8.81 5.93
N ASN A 37 0.93 9.17 5.40
CA ASN A 37 2.10 9.59 6.15
C ASN A 37 2.51 8.55 7.23
N VAL A 38 2.62 7.29 6.83
CA VAL A 38 3.03 6.20 7.74
C VAL A 38 4.46 6.38 8.22
N ILE A 39 5.34 6.98 7.42
CA ILE A 39 6.74 7.21 7.78
C ILE A 39 6.92 8.12 9.01
N ASN A 40 5.98 9.03 9.27
CA ASN A 40 6.01 9.91 10.44
C ASN A 40 5.12 9.44 11.59
N ARG A 41 4.73 8.15 11.60
CA ARG A 41 3.98 7.52 12.68
C ARG A 41 4.86 6.63 13.54
N LYS A 42 4.33 6.22 14.68
CA LYS A 42 4.91 5.11 15.44
C LYS A 42 4.67 3.81 14.66
N THR A 43 5.77 3.25 14.14
CA THR A 43 5.73 2.00 13.38
C THR A 43 6.78 1.01 13.87
N ILE A 44 6.50 -0.27 13.69
CA ILE A 44 7.46 -1.36 13.89
C ILE A 44 7.69 -2.01 12.53
N SER A 45 8.94 -2.09 12.09
CA SER A 45 9.28 -2.74 10.82
C SER A 45 9.09 -4.25 10.92
N LEU A 46 8.49 -4.84 9.88
CA LEU A 46 8.49 -6.29 9.64
C LEU A 46 9.46 -6.68 8.52
N ASN A 47 10.30 -5.76 8.07
CA ASN A 47 11.35 -6.05 7.08
C ASN A 47 12.35 -7.10 7.59
N GLY A 48 13.17 -7.60 6.69
CA GLY A 48 14.18 -8.62 6.94
C GLY A 48 13.87 -9.90 6.17
N ASP A 49 14.39 -11.02 6.66
CA ASP A 49 14.19 -12.31 6.01
C ASP A 49 12.82 -12.88 6.38
N TRP A 50 12.08 -13.30 5.35
CA TRP A 50 10.79 -13.99 5.44
C TRP A 50 10.96 -15.37 4.81
N HIS A 51 10.43 -16.40 5.47
CA HIS A 51 10.37 -17.74 4.87
C HIS A 51 9.46 -17.70 3.64
N TYR A 52 9.85 -18.41 2.57
CA TYR A 52 9.03 -18.44 1.36
C TYR A 52 8.82 -19.84 0.79
N ILE A 53 7.74 -19.99 0.03
CA ILE A 53 7.43 -21.16 -0.79
C ILE A 53 6.95 -20.67 -2.16
N ALA A 54 7.66 -21.03 -3.23
CA ALA A 54 7.18 -20.83 -4.59
C ALA A 54 6.09 -21.87 -4.92
N ASP A 55 4.97 -21.41 -5.44
CA ASP A 55 3.75 -22.20 -5.67
C ASP A 55 3.26 -22.06 -7.13
N PRO A 56 4.00 -22.63 -8.10
CA PRO A 56 3.71 -22.48 -9.54
C PRO A 56 2.38 -23.09 -9.97
N HIS A 57 1.81 -23.99 -9.15
CA HIS A 57 0.56 -24.69 -9.45
C HIS A 57 -0.62 -24.15 -8.63
N GLU A 58 -0.41 -23.09 -7.85
CA GLU A 58 -1.45 -22.44 -7.01
C GLU A 58 -2.13 -23.40 -6.01
N GLU A 59 -1.39 -24.41 -5.54
CA GLU A 59 -1.89 -25.43 -4.63
C GLU A 59 -2.01 -24.92 -3.19
N GLY A 60 -1.27 -23.86 -2.84
CA GLY A 60 -1.15 -23.37 -1.46
C GLY A 60 -2.47 -22.92 -0.86
N THR A 61 -3.40 -22.40 -1.67
CA THR A 61 -4.74 -22.05 -1.17
C THR A 61 -5.54 -23.31 -0.86
N ALA A 62 -5.58 -24.28 -1.77
CA ALA A 62 -6.29 -25.54 -1.58
C ALA A 62 -5.73 -26.37 -0.41
N ARG A 63 -4.40 -26.35 -0.26
CA ARG A 63 -3.64 -27.01 0.82
C ARG A 63 -3.51 -26.18 2.09
N ARG A 64 -4.12 -24.99 2.10
CA ARG A 64 -4.25 -24.10 3.26
C ARG A 64 -2.90 -23.72 3.89
N TYR A 65 -1.95 -23.25 3.08
CA TYR A 65 -0.65 -22.77 3.55
C TYR A 65 -0.79 -21.66 4.60
N TYR A 66 -1.83 -20.84 4.47
CA TYR A 66 -2.18 -19.77 5.41
C TYR A 66 -2.49 -20.22 6.85
N LEU A 67 -2.69 -21.53 7.08
CA LEU A 67 -2.87 -22.06 8.43
C LEU A 67 -1.53 -22.30 9.16
N ASN A 68 -0.39 -22.20 8.47
CA ASN A 68 0.93 -22.54 9.02
C ASN A 68 0.95 -23.91 9.75
N GLY A 69 0.22 -24.88 9.20
CA GLY A 69 -0.05 -26.16 9.83
C GLY A 69 1.23 -26.97 10.06
N LYS A 70 1.27 -27.70 11.17
CA LYS A 70 2.31 -28.69 11.47
C LYS A 70 1.67 -30.07 11.58
N PRO A 71 2.35 -31.14 11.14
CA PRO A 71 1.85 -32.50 11.34
C PRO A 71 1.67 -32.76 12.84
N SER A 72 0.51 -33.31 13.22
CA SER A 72 0.16 -33.65 14.59
C SER A 72 -0.33 -35.10 14.69
N GLY A 73 0.30 -35.88 15.58
CA GLY A 73 0.04 -37.31 15.68
C GLY A 73 0.50 -38.10 14.44
N THR A 74 0.05 -39.36 14.33
CA THR A 74 0.57 -40.32 13.33
C THR A 74 -0.20 -40.35 12.01
N ARG A 75 -1.32 -39.63 11.91
CA ARG A 75 -2.23 -39.64 10.74
C ARG A 75 -2.38 -38.29 10.05
N SER A 76 -1.82 -37.23 10.63
CA SER A 76 -1.80 -35.90 10.01
C SER A 76 -0.57 -35.80 9.10
N PHE A 77 -0.77 -35.38 7.86
CA PHE A 77 0.31 -35.08 6.93
C PHE A 77 0.15 -33.65 6.43
N VAL A 78 1.25 -32.92 6.36
CA VAL A 78 1.33 -31.55 5.82
C VAL A 78 2.50 -31.54 4.85
N GLU A 79 2.25 -31.14 3.61
CA GLU A 79 3.25 -31.17 2.52
C GLU A 79 4.03 -29.86 2.38
N TYR A 80 4.02 -29.02 3.42
CA TYR A 80 4.77 -27.76 3.46
C TYR A 80 5.31 -27.52 4.87
N ASP A 81 6.41 -26.76 4.96
CA ASP A 81 6.93 -26.26 6.22
C ASP A 81 7.68 -24.94 5.98
N PHE A 82 7.08 -23.81 6.39
CA PHE A 82 7.73 -22.51 6.29
C PHE A 82 9.03 -22.45 7.11
N ASN A 83 9.08 -23.02 8.31
CA ASN A 83 10.27 -22.91 9.17
C ASN A 83 11.49 -23.61 8.57
N ALA A 84 11.25 -24.63 7.74
CA ALA A 84 12.29 -25.36 7.02
C ALA A 84 12.54 -24.79 5.61
N SER A 85 11.71 -23.85 5.15
CA SER A 85 11.82 -23.26 3.83
C SER A 85 12.89 -22.17 3.79
N PRO A 86 13.52 -21.92 2.63
CA PRO A 86 14.48 -20.83 2.47
C PRO A 86 13.81 -19.47 2.68
N THR A 87 14.61 -18.42 2.78
CA THR A 87 14.13 -17.06 2.99
C THR A 87 14.37 -16.15 1.77
N LEU A 88 13.52 -15.13 1.65
CA LEU A 88 13.72 -13.95 0.81
C LEU A 88 13.75 -12.70 1.70
N ARG A 89 14.53 -11.71 1.30
CA ARG A 89 14.58 -10.39 1.91
C ARG A 89 13.34 -9.59 1.50
N VAL A 90 12.74 -8.94 2.49
CA VAL A 90 11.64 -7.98 2.36
C VAL A 90 12.08 -6.65 3.00
N PRO A 91 11.90 -5.50 2.34
CA PRO A 91 11.43 -5.34 0.97
C PRO A 91 12.41 -5.91 -0.07
N GLY A 92 11.88 -6.25 -1.23
CA GLY A 92 12.66 -6.65 -2.39
C GLY A 92 11.82 -7.42 -3.41
N ASP A 93 12.23 -7.35 -4.68
CA ASP A 93 11.74 -8.29 -5.68
C ASP A 93 12.31 -9.69 -5.43
N TRP A 94 11.56 -10.75 -5.74
CA TRP A 94 12.09 -12.11 -5.62
C TRP A 94 13.08 -12.45 -6.74
N ASN A 95 12.99 -11.75 -7.87
CA ASN A 95 13.61 -12.13 -9.14
C ASN A 95 15.13 -12.11 -9.06
N PHE A 96 15.72 -11.10 -8.41
CA PHE A 96 17.19 -11.00 -8.30
C PHE A 96 17.75 -11.48 -6.97
N GLN A 97 16.95 -12.17 -6.16
CA GLN A 97 17.42 -12.79 -4.93
C GLN A 97 17.83 -14.25 -5.10
N ARG A 98 17.24 -14.97 -6.07
CA ARG A 98 17.52 -16.37 -6.38
C ARG A 98 17.51 -16.59 -7.90
N PRO A 99 18.52 -17.26 -8.49
CA PRO A 99 18.55 -17.50 -9.93
C PRO A 99 17.29 -18.21 -10.47
N GLU A 100 16.71 -19.11 -9.67
CA GLU A 100 15.52 -19.89 -10.03
C GLU A 100 14.25 -19.02 -10.11
N LEU A 101 14.25 -17.86 -9.45
CA LEU A 101 13.11 -16.94 -9.41
C LEU A 101 13.21 -15.80 -10.42
N GLN A 102 14.32 -15.69 -11.15
CA GLN A 102 14.56 -14.55 -12.03
C GLN A 102 13.42 -14.36 -13.04
N LEU A 103 13.01 -15.42 -13.72
CA LEU A 103 11.91 -15.39 -14.69
C LEU A 103 10.61 -15.99 -14.15
N TYR A 104 10.53 -16.17 -12.83
CA TYR A 104 9.35 -16.74 -12.21
C TYR A 104 8.22 -15.71 -12.20
N GLU A 105 7.12 -16.07 -12.86
CA GLU A 105 5.83 -15.37 -12.76
C GLU A 105 4.79 -16.36 -12.22
N GLY A 106 4.20 -16.06 -11.08
CA GLY A 106 3.29 -16.96 -10.36
C GLY A 106 3.17 -16.61 -8.89
N THR A 107 2.72 -17.57 -8.09
CA THR A 107 2.49 -17.34 -6.66
C THR A 107 3.75 -17.62 -5.83
N VAL A 108 4.11 -16.71 -4.95
CA VAL A 108 5.05 -16.94 -3.83
C VAL A 108 4.33 -16.67 -2.51
N TRP A 109 4.40 -17.64 -1.61
CA TRP A 109 3.92 -17.49 -0.23
C TRP A 109 5.06 -17.04 0.67
N TYR A 110 4.82 -16.00 1.46
CA TYR A 110 5.74 -15.46 2.45
C TYR A 110 5.19 -15.71 3.86
N GLN A 111 6.07 -16.02 4.82
CA GLN A 111 5.73 -16.16 6.22
C GLN A 111 6.73 -15.39 7.09
N LYS A 112 6.20 -14.71 8.10
CA LYS A 112 6.99 -14.05 9.14
C LYS A 112 6.34 -14.21 10.50
N SER A 113 7.16 -14.60 11.47
CA SER A 113 6.79 -14.56 12.89
C SER A 113 7.31 -13.27 13.52
N PHE A 114 6.55 -12.70 14.44
CA PHE A 114 6.95 -11.53 15.22
C PHE A 114 6.28 -11.55 16.59
N ASP A 115 6.96 -11.01 17.59
CA ASP A 115 6.37 -10.79 18.91
C ASP A 115 5.75 -9.41 18.98
N TYR A 116 4.54 -9.32 19.53
CA TYR A 116 3.81 -8.07 19.68
C TYR A 116 2.96 -8.06 20.92
N HIS A 117 3.02 -6.95 21.65
CA HIS A 117 2.20 -6.68 22.83
C HIS A 117 1.41 -5.41 22.58
N ALA A 118 0.10 -5.56 22.37
CA ALA A 118 -0.74 -4.44 21.96
C ALA A 118 -0.84 -3.39 23.08
N PRO A 119 -0.50 -2.12 22.83
CA PRO A 119 -0.76 -1.06 23.79
C PRO A 119 -2.26 -0.89 24.01
N ALA A 120 -2.65 -0.52 25.23
CA ALA A 120 -4.05 -0.25 25.54
C ALA A 120 -4.63 0.83 24.62
N ASN A 121 -5.91 0.69 24.25
CA ASN A 121 -6.67 1.66 23.44
C ASN A 121 -6.05 2.00 22.07
N THR A 122 -5.28 1.09 21.48
CA THR A 122 -4.63 1.26 20.18
C THR A 122 -5.30 0.39 19.12
N ARG A 123 -5.47 0.93 17.92
CA ARG A 123 -5.77 0.17 16.70
C ARG A 123 -4.47 -0.10 15.97
N VAL A 124 -4.38 -1.27 15.36
CA VAL A 124 -3.15 -1.76 14.75
C VAL A 124 -3.43 -2.17 13.31
N PHE A 125 -2.56 -1.75 12.40
CA PHE A 125 -2.64 -2.06 10.98
C PHE A 125 -1.35 -2.72 10.50
N LEU A 126 -1.47 -3.69 9.60
CA LEU A 126 -0.35 -4.12 8.77
C LEU A 126 -0.35 -3.28 7.50
N TYR A 127 0.71 -2.50 7.31
CA TYR A 127 0.92 -1.65 6.15
C TYR A 127 1.95 -2.28 5.22
N PHE A 128 1.64 -2.31 3.94
CA PHE A 128 2.50 -2.80 2.86
C PHE A 128 2.73 -1.65 1.88
N GLY A 129 3.98 -1.27 1.67
CA GLY A 129 4.32 -0.18 0.76
C GLY A 129 3.98 -0.49 -0.71
N ALA A 130 4.08 -1.77 -1.10
CA ALA A 130 3.67 -2.35 -2.37
C ALA A 130 3.85 -3.87 -2.34
N ALA A 131 3.01 -4.58 -3.10
CA ALA A 131 3.17 -6.00 -3.38
C ALA A 131 2.79 -6.24 -4.85
N ASN A 132 3.74 -6.65 -5.69
CA ASN A 132 3.46 -6.87 -7.12
C ASN A 132 3.10 -8.35 -7.36
N TYR A 133 1.90 -8.72 -7.82
CA TYR A 133 0.78 -7.85 -8.23
C TYR A 133 -0.50 -8.01 -7.38
N HIS A 134 -0.92 -9.26 -7.14
CA HIS A 134 -2.06 -9.60 -6.29
C HIS A 134 -1.57 -10.15 -4.95
N ALA A 135 -1.95 -9.49 -3.85
CA ALA A 135 -1.59 -9.89 -2.50
C ALA A 135 -2.82 -10.34 -1.71
N ARG A 136 -2.72 -11.45 -0.96
CA ARG A 136 -3.69 -11.84 0.07
C ARG A 136 -2.96 -12.01 1.39
N VAL A 137 -3.53 -11.46 2.46
CA VAL A 137 -2.87 -11.37 3.76
C VAL A 137 -3.68 -12.12 4.82
N TRP A 138 -2.99 -12.93 5.61
CA TRP A 138 -3.51 -13.59 6.80
C TRP A 138 -2.66 -13.24 8.01
N LEU A 139 -3.31 -13.15 9.17
CA LEU A 139 -2.66 -13.01 10.47
C LEU A 139 -3.25 -14.04 11.42
N ASN A 140 -2.40 -14.89 11.98
CA ASN A 140 -2.80 -15.97 12.88
C ASN A 140 -3.99 -16.77 12.32
N GLU A 141 -3.81 -17.28 11.09
CA GLU A 141 -4.78 -18.08 10.34
C GLU A 141 -6.04 -17.32 9.86
N LYS A 142 -6.27 -16.10 10.33
CA LYS A 142 -7.43 -15.28 9.95
C LYS A 142 -7.13 -14.45 8.71
N PRO A 143 -7.99 -14.47 7.68
CA PRO A 143 -7.86 -13.58 6.53
C PRO A 143 -8.02 -12.12 6.99
N LEU A 144 -7.17 -11.22 6.49
CA LEU A 144 -7.22 -9.79 6.81
C LEU A 144 -7.72 -8.94 5.65
N CYS A 145 -6.99 -8.95 4.53
CA CYS A 145 -7.37 -8.22 3.33
C CYS A 145 -6.67 -8.76 2.08
N GLU A 146 -7.14 -8.32 0.91
CA GLU A 146 -6.51 -8.54 -0.40
C GLU A 146 -6.24 -7.21 -1.11
N HIS A 147 -5.22 -7.17 -1.95
CA HIS A 147 -4.86 -5.97 -2.73
C HIS A 147 -4.43 -6.36 -4.14
N GLY A 148 -4.88 -5.61 -5.14
CA GLY A 148 -4.45 -5.74 -6.53
C GLY A 148 -3.86 -4.43 -7.01
N GLY A 149 -2.66 -4.49 -7.59
CA GLY A 149 -1.92 -3.31 -8.06
C GLY A 149 -0.54 -3.24 -7.44
N GLY A 150 0.49 -3.46 -8.24
CA GLY A 150 1.86 -3.69 -7.76
C GLY A 150 2.66 -2.49 -7.27
N PHE A 151 2.09 -1.28 -7.33
CA PHE A 151 2.86 -0.03 -7.17
C PHE A 151 2.26 0.93 -6.15
N THR A 152 1.11 0.61 -5.57
CA THR A 152 0.45 1.44 -4.55
C THR A 152 0.44 0.73 -3.20
N PRO A 153 0.53 1.49 -2.10
CA PRO A 153 0.46 0.92 -0.77
C PRO A 153 -0.95 0.51 -0.39
N PHE A 154 -1.06 -0.39 0.59
CA PHE A 154 -2.32 -0.79 1.22
C PHE A 154 -2.10 -1.12 2.69
N ASN A 155 -3.19 -1.07 3.47
CA ASN A 155 -3.17 -1.53 4.87
C ASN A 155 -4.37 -2.40 5.21
N CYS A 156 -4.12 -3.45 6.00
CA CYS A 156 -5.17 -4.26 6.60
C CYS A 156 -5.26 -3.95 8.10
N GLU A 157 -6.48 -3.75 8.62
CA GLU A 157 -6.68 -3.66 10.07
C GLU A 157 -6.43 -5.02 10.73
N ALA A 158 -5.51 -5.05 11.70
CA ALA A 158 -5.03 -6.26 12.37
C ALA A 158 -5.49 -6.37 13.83
N THR A 159 -6.08 -5.30 14.38
CA THR A 159 -6.44 -5.17 15.81
C THR A 159 -7.12 -6.42 16.40
N ALA A 160 -8.11 -6.98 15.70
CA ALA A 160 -8.90 -8.12 16.19
C ALA A 160 -8.27 -9.51 15.94
N ALA A 161 -7.21 -9.57 15.13
CA ALA A 161 -6.53 -10.82 14.77
C ALA A 161 -5.21 -11.02 15.52
N LEU A 162 -4.66 -9.96 16.11
CA LEU A 162 -3.46 -10.02 16.92
C LEU A 162 -3.66 -10.84 18.19
N GLN A 163 -2.59 -11.52 18.59
CA GLN A 163 -2.44 -12.23 19.85
C GLN A 163 -1.39 -11.52 20.69
N ASP A 164 -1.47 -11.68 22.01
CA ASP A 164 -0.42 -11.20 22.91
C ASP A 164 0.80 -12.15 22.82
N GLY A 165 1.98 -11.60 22.56
CA GLY A 165 3.19 -12.37 22.31
C GLY A 165 3.36 -12.74 20.84
N GLN A 166 3.58 -14.02 20.55
CA GLN A 166 3.95 -14.46 19.21
C GLN A 166 2.78 -14.40 18.22
N ASN A 167 3.03 -13.81 17.06
CA ASN A 167 2.10 -13.71 15.94
C ASN A 167 2.75 -14.22 14.66
N VAL A 168 1.93 -14.71 13.73
CA VAL A 168 2.36 -15.17 12.40
C VAL A 168 1.56 -14.46 11.32
N VAL A 169 2.26 -13.72 10.46
CA VAL A 169 1.69 -13.19 9.21
C VAL A 169 2.08 -14.09 8.05
N ILE A 170 1.11 -14.40 7.20
CA ILE A 170 1.30 -15.08 5.92
C ILE A 170 0.77 -14.19 4.80
N VAL A 171 1.53 -14.07 3.72
CA VAL A 171 1.14 -13.31 2.54
C VAL A 171 1.36 -14.16 1.30
N SER A 172 0.33 -14.35 0.48
CA SER A 172 0.52 -14.88 -0.88
C SER A 172 0.62 -13.70 -1.84
N VAL A 173 1.67 -13.64 -2.63
CA VAL A 173 1.85 -12.63 -3.69
C VAL A 173 1.92 -13.34 -5.04
N ASN A 174 1.13 -12.89 -6.01
CA ASN A 174 1.10 -13.43 -7.37
C ASN A 174 1.32 -12.30 -8.38
N ASP A 175 2.32 -12.43 -9.24
CA ASP A 175 2.67 -11.45 -10.29
C ASP A 175 2.33 -11.95 -11.70
N ALA A 176 1.53 -13.02 -11.82
CA ALA A 176 1.08 -13.52 -13.10
C ALA A 176 0.29 -12.42 -13.82
N ARG A 177 0.60 -12.25 -15.11
CA ARG A 177 0.06 -11.16 -15.91
C ARG A 177 -1.33 -11.52 -16.44
N HIS A 178 -2.30 -10.65 -16.22
CA HIS A 178 -3.65 -10.81 -16.77
C HIS A 178 -3.99 -9.68 -17.75
N ALA A 179 -4.86 -9.98 -18.72
CA ALA A 179 -5.24 -9.02 -19.75
C ALA A 179 -6.00 -7.81 -19.18
N ASP A 180 -6.74 -8.01 -18.10
CA ASP A 180 -7.58 -7.03 -17.42
C ASP A 180 -6.89 -6.36 -16.22
N ASP A 181 -5.61 -6.63 -15.98
CA ASP A 181 -4.78 -5.94 -14.98
C ASP A 181 -4.15 -4.64 -15.53
N ILE A 182 -3.61 -3.82 -14.64
CA ILE A 182 -2.97 -2.54 -14.97
C ILE A 182 -1.62 -2.50 -14.25
N PRO A 183 -0.50 -2.78 -14.96
CA PRO A 183 -0.39 -2.99 -16.41
C PRO A 183 -0.97 -4.32 -16.89
N SER A 184 -1.22 -4.41 -18.21
CA SER A 184 -1.67 -5.65 -18.88
C SER A 184 -0.49 -6.56 -19.25
N LEU A 185 -0.65 -7.46 -20.23
CA LEU A 185 0.26 -8.58 -20.52
C LEU A 185 1.69 -8.22 -20.97
N ARG A 186 1.90 -7.04 -21.56
CA ARG A 186 3.14 -6.70 -22.29
C ARG A 186 3.66 -5.29 -21.96
N PRO A 187 3.99 -5.00 -20.70
CA PRO A 187 4.74 -3.80 -20.38
C PRO A 187 6.18 -3.88 -20.93
N ASP A 188 6.80 -2.74 -21.23
CA ASP A 188 8.20 -2.64 -21.65
C ASP A 188 9.15 -2.44 -20.46
N TRP A 189 8.90 -3.16 -19.37
CA TRP A 189 9.76 -3.22 -18.19
C TRP A 189 9.67 -4.61 -17.57
N PHE A 190 10.64 -4.94 -16.72
CA PHE A 190 10.72 -6.24 -16.09
C PHE A 190 9.60 -6.46 -15.06
N ASN A 191 8.99 -7.64 -15.05
CA ASN A 191 7.93 -8.00 -14.10
C ASN A 191 8.53 -8.43 -12.76
N TYR A 192 8.85 -7.44 -11.93
CA TYR A 192 9.42 -7.67 -10.60
C TYR A 192 8.33 -8.07 -9.59
N GLY A 193 8.26 -9.33 -9.22
CA GLY A 193 7.27 -9.87 -8.27
C GLY A 193 7.71 -9.77 -6.81
N GLY A 194 6.74 -9.76 -5.89
CA GLY A 194 6.99 -9.90 -4.45
C GLY A 194 6.59 -8.70 -3.59
N LEU A 195 7.04 -8.71 -2.33
CA LEU A 195 6.86 -7.62 -1.37
C LEU A 195 7.94 -6.55 -1.58
N THR A 196 7.73 -5.68 -2.56
CA THR A 196 8.79 -4.80 -3.12
C THR A 196 9.04 -3.52 -2.33
N ARG A 197 8.26 -3.21 -1.29
CA ARG A 197 8.45 -2.06 -0.39
C ARG A 197 8.14 -2.44 1.05
N ASP A 198 8.49 -1.54 1.96
CA ASP A 198 8.45 -1.78 3.41
C ASP A 198 7.13 -2.38 3.91
N VAL A 199 7.25 -3.33 4.82
CA VAL A 199 6.14 -3.90 5.57
C VAL A 199 6.25 -3.44 7.03
N ARG A 200 5.19 -2.87 7.57
CA ARG A 200 5.20 -2.23 8.89
C ARG A 200 3.94 -2.57 9.68
N ILE A 201 4.09 -2.73 11.00
CA ILE A 201 3.00 -2.57 11.95
C ILE A 201 2.84 -1.07 12.21
N VAL A 202 1.63 -0.55 12.04
CA VAL A 202 1.28 0.85 12.31
C VAL A 202 0.35 0.90 13.51
N GLU A 203 0.80 1.58 14.56
CA GLU A 203 0.01 1.81 15.77
C GLU A 203 -0.66 3.18 15.69
N VAL A 204 -1.98 3.21 15.87
CA VAL A 204 -2.75 4.46 15.93
C VAL A 204 -3.76 4.44 17.08
N PRO A 205 -4.11 5.60 17.65
CA PRO A 205 -5.23 5.68 18.59
C PRO A 205 -6.55 5.23 17.96
N ARG A 206 -7.58 4.98 18.79
CA ARG A 206 -8.93 4.59 18.29
C ARG A 206 -9.49 5.56 17.25
N GLN A 207 -9.26 6.85 17.46
CA GLN A 207 -9.54 7.93 16.52
C GLN A 207 -8.21 8.54 16.11
N PHE A 208 -7.93 8.57 14.81
CA PHE A 208 -6.62 8.98 14.32
C PHE A 208 -6.75 9.83 13.07
N ILE A 209 -5.72 10.62 12.76
CA ILE A 209 -5.63 11.38 11.50
C ILE A 209 -5.39 10.36 10.39
N GLU A 210 -6.38 10.12 9.53
CA GLU A 210 -6.30 9.08 8.49
C GLU A 210 -5.65 9.64 7.21
N GLN A 211 -6.12 10.81 6.76
CA GLN A 211 -5.68 11.46 5.52
C GLN A 211 -5.73 12.98 5.65
N TYR A 212 -4.93 13.68 4.87
CA TYR A 212 -4.99 15.13 4.77
C TYR A 212 -4.43 15.66 3.45
N SER A 213 -4.81 16.87 3.10
CA SER A 213 -4.18 17.65 2.04
C SER A 213 -4.05 19.09 2.50
N ILE A 214 -2.85 19.65 2.41
CA ILE A 214 -2.52 21.00 2.88
C ILE A 214 -1.66 21.62 1.80
N GLN A 215 -2.24 22.51 0.99
CA GLN A 215 -1.61 23.01 -0.22
C GLN A 215 -1.90 24.50 -0.43
N LEU A 216 -1.08 25.14 -1.25
CA LEU A 216 -1.26 26.53 -1.61
C LEU A 216 -2.54 26.70 -2.43
N ASP A 217 -3.26 27.78 -2.19
CA ASP A 217 -4.38 28.20 -3.04
C ASP A 217 -3.86 28.55 -4.44
N ARG A 218 -4.58 28.09 -5.47
CA ARG A 218 -4.17 28.26 -6.87
C ARG A 218 -4.18 29.73 -7.31
N GLU A 219 -5.11 30.52 -6.79
CA GLU A 219 -5.35 31.91 -7.21
C GLU A 219 -4.73 32.91 -6.23
N ASN A 220 -4.40 32.49 -5.01
CA ASN A 220 -3.88 33.35 -3.96
C ASN A 220 -2.62 32.76 -3.28
N LEU A 221 -1.44 33.27 -3.68
CA LEU A 221 -0.14 32.86 -3.13
C LEU A 221 0.06 33.16 -1.64
N GLY A 222 -0.84 33.93 -1.02
CA GLY A 222 -0.85 34.21 0.41
C GLY A 222 -1.87 33.38 1.19
N ARG A 223 -2.41 32.31 0.59
CA ARG A 223 -3.47 31.49 1.20
C ARG A 223 -3.16 30.01 1.07
N ILE A 224 -3.24 29.29 2.18
CA ILE A 224 -3.13 27.83 2.25
C ILE A 224 -4.54 27.27 2.47
N ASN A 225 -4.94 26.29 1.67
CA ASN A 225 -6.18 25.56 1.84
C ASN A 225 -5.88 24.11 2.18
N GLY A 226 -6.80 23.47 2.89
CA GLY A 226 -6.65 22.06 3.13
C GLY A 226 -7.86 21.39 3.75
N TRP A 227 -7.72 20.09 3.89
CA TRP A 227 -8.67 19.24 4.58
C TRP A 227 -7.94 18.16 5.36
N ILE A 228 -8.55 17.71 6.46
CA ILE A 228 -8.07 16.62 7.31
C ILE A 228 -9.24 15.68 7.54
N ARG A 229 -9.00 14.38 7.37
CA ARG A 229 -9.96 13.30 7.62
C ARG A 229 -9.49 12.47 8.80
N LEU A 230 -10.38 12.26 9.77
CA LEU A 230 -10.14 11.38 10.90
C LEU A 230 -10.78 10.00 10.66
N GLY A 231 -10.00 8.95 10.90
CA GLY A 231 -10.45 7.56 10.90
C GLY A 231 -11.00 7.18 12.28
N GLY A 232 -12.09 6.41 12.31
CA GLY A 232 -12.74 5.97 13.56
C GLY A 232 -13.54 7.04 14.30
N ALA A 233 -13.70 8.24 13.73
CA ALA A 233 -14.51 9.31 14.32
C ALA A 233 -16.01 9.01 14.19
N SER A 234 -16.73 9.03 15.32
CA SER A 234 -18.19 8.91 15.37
C SER A 234 -18.89 10.20 15.79
N THR A 235 -18.12 11.22 16.17
CA THR A 235 -18.60 12.53 16.58
C THR A 235 -17.63 13.62 16.09
N PRO A 236 -18.11 14.85 15.89
CA PRO A 236 -17.26 16.01 15.62
C PRO A 236 -16.11 16.13 16.62
N GLN A 237 -14.89 16.26 16.12
CA GLN A 237 -13.67 16.39 16.92
C GLN A 237 -12.95 17.69 16.59
N LYS A 238 -12.40 18.34 17.61
CA LYS A 238 -11.51 19.49 17.42
C LYS A 238 -10.14 19.01 17.00
N LEU A 239 -9.55 19.73 16.06
CA LEU A 239 -8.17 19.55 15.65
C LEU A 239 -7.49 20.91 15.53
N SER A 240 -6.17 20.90 15.65
CA SER A 240 -5.33 22.07 15.46
C SER A 240 -4.31 21.79 14.36
N LEU A 241 -4.04 22.82 13.57
CA LEU A 241 -3.00 22.81 12.56
C LEU A 241 -2.06 23.99 12.79
N ARG A 242 -0.76 23.73 12.82
CA ARG A 242 0.27 24.73 13.10
C ARG A 242 1.40 24.66 12.08
N ILE A 243 1.88 25.83 11.69
CA ILE A 243 3.11 26.01 10.90
C ILE A 243 4.01 26.95 11.70
N PRO A 244 4.85 26.42 12.63
CA PRO A 244 5.54 27.23 13.64
C PRO A 244 6.44 28.32 13.06
N GLU A 245 7.17 28.02 11.98
CA GLU A 245 8.08 28.98 11.34
C GLU A 245 7.34 30.22 10.82
N LEU A 246 6.11 30.05 10.34
CA LEU A 246 5.25 31.15 9.86
C LEU A 246 4.41 31.77 10.98
N LYS A 247 4.50 31.26 12.21
CA LYS A 247 3.63 31.62 13.34
C LYS A 247 2.14 31.49 12.99
N LEU A 248 1.79 30.52 12.15
CA LEU A 248 0.42 30.24 11.76
C LEU A 248 -0.16 29.12 12.62
N SER A 249 -1.42 29.29 13.01
CA SER A 249 -2.21 28.29 13.71
C SER A 249 -3.67 28.45 13.33
N THR A 250 -4.39 27.35 13.21
CA THR A 250 -5.84 27.34 13.09
C THR A 250 -6.42 26.14 13.82
N GLU A 251 -7.66 26.27 14.28
CA GLU A 251 -8.46 25.18 14.79
C GLU A 251 -9.59 24.89 13.80
N ALA A 252 -9.91 23.62 13.64
CA ALA A 252 -11.08 23.20 12.89
C ALA A 252 -11.80 22.10 13.66
N THR A 253 -13.08 21.93 13.36
CA THR A 253 -13.88 20.83 13.90
C THR A 253 -14.31 19.96 12.73
N THR A 254 -14.18 18.64 12.86
CA THR A 254 -14.67 17.72 11.84
C THR A 254 -16.19 17.72 11.77
N ASP A 255 -16.74 17.44 10.59
CA ASP A 255 -18.14 17.07 10.46
C ASP A 255 -18.40 15.65 11.01
N ASN A 256 -19.64 15.19 10.88
CA ASN A 256 -20.05 13.85 11.32
C ASN A 256 -19.43 12.71 10.50
N GLN A 257 -18.73 13.01 9.40
CA GLN A 257 -17.98 12.06 8.60
C GLN A 257 -16.48 12.10 8.91
N GLY A 258 -16.07 12.86 9.93
CA GLY A 258 -14.68 13.00 10.32
C GLY A 258 -13.87 13.94 9.44
N LEU A 259 -14.50 14.76 8.59
CA LEU A 259 -13.80 15.67 7.67
C LEU A 259 -13.82 17.11 8.19
N ALA A 260 -12.65 17.72 8.29
CA ALA A 260 -12.50 19.15 8.56
C ALA A 260 -11.87 19.83 7.33
N ARG A 261 -12.30 21.05 7.04
CA ARG A 261 -11.69 21.93 6.02
C ARG A 261 -11.23 23.22 6.69
N PHE A 262 -10.16 23.80 6.17
CA PHE A 262 -9.62 25.05 6.71
C PHE A 262 -8.98 25.90 5.61
N THR A 263 -8.85 27.18 5.93
CA THR A 263 -8.13 28.17 5.14
C THR A 263 -7.26 28.98 6.08
N LEU A 264 -5.99 29.16 5.70
CA LEU A 264 -5.01 29.96 6.43
C LEU A 264 -4.48 31.08 5.55
N ASN A 265 -4.48 32.30 6.07
CA ASN A 265 -3.76 33.40 5.42
C ASN A 265 -2.28 33.32 5.82
N ALA A 266 -1.41 33.08 4.84
CA ALA A 266 0.02 32.90 5.00
C ALA A 266 0.79 34.04 4.33
N SER A 267 0.94 35.16 5.04
CA SER A 267 1.82 36.25 4.58
C SER A 267 3.30 35.86 4.74
N GLY A 268 4.15 36.25 3.78
CA GLY A 268 5.60 35.99 3.85
C GLY A 268 6.02 34.55 3.52
N LEU A 269 5.15 33.77 2.86
CA LEU A 269 5.46 32.42 2.44
C LEU A 269 6.63 32.39 1.44
N GLN A 270 7.65 31.58 1.72
CA GLN A 270 8.68 31.26 0.73
C GLN A 270 8.19 30.09 -0.10
N LEU A 271 7.94 30.34 -1.38
CA LEU A 271 7.43 29.32 -2.29
C LEU A 271 8.52 28.31 -2.65
N TRP A 272 8.15 27.04 -2.67
CA TRP A 272 9.00 25.95 -3.12
C TRP A 272 9.32 26.10 -4.61
N SER A 273 10.57 25.83 -4.97
CA SER A 273 11.06 25.76 -6.35
C SER A 273 12.30 24.86 -6.41
N PRO A 274 12.72 24.38 -7.61
CA PRO A 274 13.93 23.58 -7.76
C PRO A 274 15.22 24.21 -7.21
N GLU A 275 15.31 25.54 -7.23
CA GLU A 275 16.45 26.31 -6.74
C GLU A 275 16.32 26.65 -5.24
N LYS A 276 15.09 26.70 -4.72
CA LYS A 276 14.78 26.97 -3.32
C LYS A 276 13.72 25.97 -2.84
N PRO A 277 14.11 24.72 -2.51
CA PRO A 277 13.18 23.66 -2.09
C PRO A 277 12.71 23.86 -0.65
N LYS A 278 12.03 24.98 -0.39
CA LYS A 278 11.55 25.31 0.96
C LYS A 278 10.45 24.33 1.36
N LEU A 279 10.70 23.60 2.45
CA LEU A 279 9.71 22.81 3.16
C LEU A 279 9.42 23.47 4.51
N TYR A 280 8.16 23.43 4.92
CA TYR A 280 7.71 23.88 6.22
C TYR A 280 7.28 22.69 7.05
N ARG A 281 7.67 22.72 8.33
CA ARG A 281 7.15 21.78 9.31
C ARG A 281 5.69 22.12 9.60
N VAL A 282 4.80 21.19 9.31
CA VAL A 282 3.35 21.29 9.54
C VAL A 282 2.96 20.29 10.62
N GLU A 283 2.39 20.78 11.70
CA GLU A 283 1.87 19.95 12.80
C GLU A 283 0.35 19.87 12.69
N ILE A 284 -0.19 18.65 12.74
CA ILE A 284 -1.61 18.37 12.86
C ILE A 284 -1.81 17.62 14.17
N SER A 285 -2.65 18.13 15.06
CA SER A 285 -2.91 17.49 16.35
C SER A 285 -4.40 17.40 16.63
N THR A 286 -4.83 16.25 17.13
CA THR A 286 -6.12 16.05 17.80
C THR A 286 -5.89 15.89 19.31
N GLU A 287 -6.92 15.57 20.07
CA GLU A 287 -6.76 15.22 21.49
C GLU A 287 -5.92 13.94 21.69
N SER A 288 -5.96 13.01 20.72
CA SER A 288 -5.40 11.66 20.89
C SER A 288 -4.32 11.27 19.86
N ASP A 289 -4.15 12.06 18.80
CA ASP A 289 -3.20 11.78 17.71
C ASP A 289 -2.42 13.04 17.32
N GLN A 290 -1.20 12.84 16.81
CA GLN A 290 -0.37 13.92 16.29
C GLN A 290 0.43 13.42 15.09
N ILE A 291 0.41 14.22 14.02
CA ILE A 291 1.23 14.03 12.83
C ILE A 291 2.03 15.29 12.55
N VAL A 292 3.29 15.08 12.20
CA VAL A 292 4.19 16.13 11.73
C VAL A 292 4.62 15.76 10.31
N ASP A 293 4.52 16.72 9.39
CA ASP A 293 4.96 16.54 8.00
C ASP A 293 5.83 17.72 7.54
N GLU A 294 6.55 17.51 6.46
CA GLU A 294 7.35 18.54 5.78
C GLU A 294 6.68 18.86 4.44
N ILE A 295 6.11 20.06 4.30
CA ILE A 295 5.31 20.42 3.12
C ILE A 295 5.89 21.66 2.43
N GLY A 296 6.12 21.57 1.13
CA GLY A 296 6.45 22.68 0.25
C GLY A 296 5.20 23.30 -0.36
N PHE A 297 5.16 24.63 -0.46
CA PHE A 297 4.02 25.35 -1.05
C PHE A 297 4.41 26.00 -2.36
N ARG A 298 3.64 25.71 -3.42
CA ARG A 298 3.85 26.25 -4.77
C ARG A 298 2.55 26.27 -5.57
N THR A 299 2.49 27.07 -6.62
CA THR A 299 1.48 26.94 -7.68
C THR A 299 2.09 26.39 -8.95
N ILE A 300 1.30 25.62 -9.68
CA ILE A 300 1.62 25.14 -11.02
C ILE A 300 0.40 25.40 -11.91
N GLU A 301 0.60 26.05 -13.04
CA GLU A 301 -0.47 26.31 -14.01
C GLU A 301 0.07 26.31 -15.43
N THR A 302 -0.83 26.21 -16.41
CA THR A 302 -0.51 26.43 -17.82
C THR A 302 -1.17 27.72 -18.29
N ARG A 303 -0.50 28.44 -19.20
CA ARG A 303 -1.05 29.61 -19.87
C ARG A 303 -0.60 29.61 -21.32
N GLY A 304 -1.50 29.28 -22.24
CA GLY A 304 -1.14 29.04 -23.62
C GLY A 304 -0.12 27.89 -23.69
N THR A 305 1.07 28.17 -24.21
CA THR A 305 2.18 27.21 -24.33
C THR A 305 3.14 27.22 -23.14
N ASP A 306 2.95 28.13 -22.17
CA ASP A 306 3.80 28.22 -20.99
C ASP A 306 3.34 27.28 -19.87
N ILE A 307 4.31 26.68 -19.19
CA ILE A 307 4.14 26.07 -17.87
C ILE A 307 4.67 27.08 -16.85
N LEU A 308 3.83 27.51 -15.91
CA LEU A 308 4.17 28.50 -14.90
C LEU A 308 4.31 27.86 -13.52
N LEU A 309 5.49 27.94 -12.93
CA LEU A 309 5.73 27.63 -11.51
C LEU A 309 5.76 28.94 -10.73
N ASN A 310 4.88 29.08 -9.74
CA ASN A 310 4.77 30.31 -8.93
C ASN A 310 4.59 31.57 -9.80
N GLY A 311 3.82 31.43 -10.89
CA GLY A 311 3.53 32.50 -11.86
C GLY A 311 4.67 32.83 -12.85
N LYS A 312 5.78 32.08 -12.83
CA LYS A 312 6.93 32.29 -13.74
C LYS A 312 7.04 31.14 -14.74
N SER A 313 7.23 31.48 -16.02
CA SER A 313 7.48 30.47 -17.05
C SER A 313 8.76 29.71 -16.76
N ILE A 314 8.70 28.39 -16.89
CA ILE A 314 9.81 27.48 -16.64
C ILE A 314 10.01 26.53 -17.82
N PHE A 315 11.25 26.12 -18.01
CA PHE A 315 11.60 24.99 -18.87
C PHE A 315 11.89 23.76 -18.01
N LEU A 316 11.21 22.65 -18.32
CA LEU A 316 11.42 21.36 -17.65
C LEU A 316 12.63 20.67 -18.25
N ARG A 317 13.79 20.80 -17.58
CA ARG A 317 15.00 20.03 -17.89
C ARG A 317 14.82 18.64 -17.26
N GLY A 318 14.13 17.78 -18.00
CA GLY A 318 13.64 16.49 -17.55
C GLY A 318 14.50 15.29 -17.93
N ILE A 319 14.40 14.24 -17.12
CA ILE A 319 14.82 12.88 -17.45
C ILE A 319 13.76 11.88 -16.98
N ASP A 320 13.63 10.75 -17.69
CA ASP A 320 12.76 9.64 -17.31
C ASP A 320 13.50 8.65 -16.41
N MET A 321 12.78 8.02 -15.47
CA MET A 321 13.38 7.11 -14.49
C MET A 321 12.42 5.97 -14.14
N HIS A 322 12.89 4.72 -14.26
CA HIS A 322 12.24 3.56 -13.66
C HIS A 322 12.67 3.37 -12.19
N ALA A 323 11.81 2.75 -11.38
CA ALA A 323 12.13 2.38 -10.00
C ALA A 323 13.01 1.11 -9.95
N GLU A 324 14.25 1.21 -10.43
CA GLU A 324 15.24 0.14 -10.45
C GLU A 324 16.45 0.51 -9.60
N ALA A 325 17.02 -0.47 -8.90
CA ALA A 325 18.09 -0.25 -7.94
C ALA A 325 19.30 0.42 -8.63
N PRO A 326 19.90 1.46 -8.02
CA PRO A 326 21.04 2.15 -8.63
C PRO A 326 22.30 1.29 -8.69
N ASN A 327 22.46 0.35 -7.75
CA ASN A 327 23.66 -0.46 -7.57
C ASN A 327 23.32 -1.96 -7.68
N GLY A 328 22.99 -2.41 -8.89
CA GLY A 328 22.69 -3.81 -9.18
C GLY A 328 21.30 -4.00 -9.78
N PRO A 329 20.90 -5.25 -10.07
CA PRO A 329 19.55 -5.51 -10.57
C PRO A 329 18.55 -5.52 -9.42
N GLY A 330 17.28 -5.20 -9.70
CA GLY A 330 16.19 -5.26 -8.73
C GLY A 330 15.37 -3.99 -8.65
N ARG A 331 14.37 -4.00 -7.76
CA ARG A 331 13.53 -2.84 -7.48
C ARG A 331 14.17 -1.87 -6.50
N ALA A 332 14.19 -0.59 -6.88
CA ALA A 332 14.57 0.47 -5.97
C ALA A 332 13.55 0.61 -4.84
N HIS A 333 14.03 0.77 -3.61
CA HIS A 333 13.20 0.98 -2.45
C HIS A 333 13.91 1.79 -1.36
N GLY A 334 13.16 2.66 -0.68
CA GLY A 334 13.66 3.43 0.46
C GLY A 334 14.59 4.60 0.10
N ASP A 335 15.02 5.29 1.15
CA ASP A 335 15.66 6.60 1.04
C ASP A 335 17.05 6.57 0.38
N ASP A 336 17.82 5.49 0.54
CA ASP A 336 19.18 5.41 -0.01
C ASP A 336 19.19 5.32 -1.54
N ASP A 337 18.30 4.50 -2.10
CA ASP A 337 18.12 4.40 -3.54
C ASP A 337 17.58 5.71 -4.10
N ALA A 338 16.56 6.29 -3.45
CA ALA A 338 15.98 7.58 -3.85
C ALA A 338 17.03 8.70 -3.84
N ARG A 339 17.87 8.78 -2.81
CA ARG A 339 18.97 9.77 -2.73
C ARG A 339 19.98 9.60 -3.84
N THR A 340 20.35 8.36 -4.17
CA THR A 340 21.34 8.07 -5.22
C THR A 340 20.79 8.44 -6.59
N LEU A 341 19.62 7.92 -6.95
CA LEU A 341 18.99 8.13 -8.26
C LEU A 341 18.67 9.60 -8.52
N LEU A 342 18.09 10.29 -7.53
CA LEU A 342 17.76 11.71 -7.66
C LEU A 342 18.98 12.62 -7.49
N GLY A 343 20.01 12.16 -6.78
CA GLY A 343 21.32 12.81 -6.72
C GLY A 343 21.95 12.89 -8.11
N TRP A 344 22.01 11.77 -8.85
CA TRP A 344 22.48 11.75 -10.24
C TRP A 344 21.63 12.62 -11.16
N THR A 345 20.30 12.62 -10.95
CA THR A 345 19.39 13.50 -11.70
C THR A 345 19.74 14.97 -11.48
N LYS A 346 20.03 15.37 -10.24
CA LYS A 346 20.43 16.75 -9.92
C LYS A 346 21.81 17.10 -10.50
N GLU A 347 22.76 16.18 -10.41
CA GLU A 347 24.12 16.33 -10.98
C GLU A 347 24.08 16.52 -12.50
N LEU A 348 23.16 15.85 -13.20
CA LEU A 348 22.91 16.03 -14.64
C LEU A 348 22.38 17.44 -15.00
N GLY A 349 22.02 18.26 -14.02
CA GLY A 349 21.47 19.61 -14.22
C GLY A 349 19.95 19.65 -14.40
N CYS A 350 19.26 18.54 -14.13
CA CYS A 350 17.81 18.46 -14.21
C CYS A 350 17.13 19.26 -13.10
N ASN A 351 15.95 19.80 -13.41
CA ASN A 351 15.02 20.38 -12.43
C ASN A 351 13.70 19.59 -12.35
N PHE A 352 13.57 18.54 -13.16
CA PHE A 352 12.37 17.75 -13.33
C PHE A 352 12.74 16.28 -13.55
N VAL A 353 11.93 15.37 -13.04
CA VAL A 353 12.04 13.93 -13.27
C VAL A 353 10.65 13.36 -13.56
N ARG A 354 10.55 12.48 -14.55
CA ARG A 354 9.37 11.66 -14.78
C ARG A 354 9.61 10.28 -14.16
N LEU A 355 8.81 9.94 -13.16
CA LEU A 355 8.88 8.65 -12.46
C LEU A 355 7.98 7.66 -13.19
N ALA A 356 8.59 6.89 -14.09
CA ALA A 356 7.94 5.99 -15.02
C ALA A 356 7.83 4.54 -14.49
N HIS A 357 6.86 3.72 -14.89
CA HIS A 357 5.57 4.04 -15.53
C HIS A 357 4.41 3.85 -14.55
N TYR A 358 4.68 4.11 -13.27
CA TYR A 358 3.83 3.76 -12.15
C TYR A 358 4.26 4.59 -10.94
N PRO A 359 3.46 4.67 -9.86
CA PRO A 359 3.88 5.35 -8.65
C PRO A 359 5.15 4.70 -8.08
N HIS A 360 6.20 5.50 -7.88
CA HIS A 360 7.42 5.06 -7.19
C HIS A 360 7.20 5.02 -5.67
N ASP A 361 8.20 4.52 -4.93
CA ASP A 361 8.16 4.53 -3.46
C ASP A 361 8.05 5.98 -2.93
N GLU A 362 7.35 6.17 -1.81
CA GLU A 362 7.12 7.50 -1.21
C GLU A 362 8.45 8.23 -0.86
N SER A 363 9.52 7.47 -0.59
CA SER A 363 10.87 8.03 -0.42
C SER A 363 11.36 8.81 -1.65
N MET A 364 10.95 8.41 -2.86
CA MET A 364 11.35 9.08 -4.11
C MET A 364 10.77 10.49 -4.18
N THR A 365 9.46 10.64 -3.95
CA THR A 365 8.80 11.96 -4.01
C THR A 365 9.22 12.85 -2.85
N ARG A 366 9.38 12.30 -1.63
CA ARG A 366 9.90 13.05 -0.48
C ARG A 366 11.34 13.51 -0.67
N THR A 367 12.18 12.68 -1.29
CA THR A 367 13.56 13.06 -1.61
C THR A 367 13.60 14.10 -2.72
N ALA A 368 12.74 14.01 -3.74
CA ALA A 368 12.62 15.02 -4.79
C ALA A 368 12.20 16.39 -4.23
N ASP A 369 11.26 16.41 -3.28
CA ASP A 369 10.84 17.63 -2.58
C ASP A 369 12.03 18.31 -1.88
N ARG A 370 12.88 17.54 -1.18
CA ARG A 370 14.07 18.05 -0.47
C ARG A 370 15.19 18.49 -1.40
N LEU A 371 15.42 17.77 -2.50
CA LEU A 371 16.46 18.09 -3.48
C LEU A 371 16.06 19.20 -4.46
N GLY A 372 14.79 19.60 -4.48
CA GLY A 372 14.26 20.57 -5.43
C GLY A 372 14.21 20.00 -6.84
N LEU A 373 13.46 18.90 -7.00
CA LEU A 373 13.13 18.32 -8.29
C LEU A 373 11.61 18.28 -8.45
N MET A 374 11.12 18.82 -9.56
CA MET A 374 9.71 18.66 -9.93
C MET A 374 9.47 17.23 -10.42
N VAL A 375 8.29 16.69 -10.13
CA VAL A 375 7.98 15.29 -10.40
C VAL A 375 6.75 15.18 -11.29
N TRP A 376 6.86 14.38 -12.35
CA TRP A 376 5.69 13.73 -12.97
C TRP A 376 5.59 12.32 -12.38
N SER A 377 4.48 12.06 -11.67
CA SER A 377 4.06 10.72 -11.24
C SER A 377 2.95 10.20 -12.16
N GLU A 378 2.97 8.92 -12.52
CA GLU A 378 1.98 8.32 -13.43
C GLU A 378 1.48 6.96 -12.92
N ILE A 379 0.34 6.50 -13.46
CA ILE A 379 -0.19 5.15 -13.24
C ILE A 379 0.09 4.27 -14.45
N PRO A 380 0.19 2.93 -14.31
CA PRO A 380 0.61 2.03 -15.39
C PRO A 380 -0.52 1.69 -16.38
N VAL A 381 -1.35 2.68 -16.74
CA VAL A 381 -2.25 2.60 -17.89
C VAL A 381 -1.40 2.69 -19.16
N TYR A 382 -0.80 1.57 -19.51
CA TYR A 382 0.26 1.48 -20.50
C TYR A 382 -0.13 0.58 -21.67
N GLN A 383 -0.06 1.12 -22.88
CA GLN A 383 -0.33 0.41 -24.15
C GLN A 383 -1.64 -0.41 -24.14
N GLY A 384 -1.53 -1.75 -24.20
CA GLY A 384 -2.59 -2.71 -24.53
C GLY A 384 -3.67 -2.94 -23.46
N ILE A 385 -4.04 -1.89 -22.72
CA ILE A 385 -5.12 -1.92 -21.73
C ILE A 385 -6.48 -2.20 -22.41
N ASP A 386 -7.30 -3.05 -21.80
CA ASP A 386 -8.68 -3.25 -22.23
C ASP A 386 -9.59 -2.10 -21.75
N PHE A 387 -9.59 -1.01 -22.48
CA PHE A 387 -10.41 0.17 -22.18
C PHE A 387 -11.93 -0.08 -22.25
N LYS A 388 -12.38 -1.21 -22.81
CA LYS A 388 -13.81 -1.54 -22.88
C LYS A 388 -14.29 -2.28 -21.64
N ASN A 389 -13.38 -2.82 -20.83
CA ASN A 389 -13.72 -3.54 -19.62
C ASN A 389 -13.91 -2.58 -18.43
N PRO A 390 -15.12 -2.46 -17.86
CA PRO A 390 -15.35 -1.59 -16.70
C PRO A 390 -14.59 -2.02 -15.44
N GLN A 391 -14.23 -3.31 -15.32
CA GLN A 391 -13.40 -3.79 -14.20
C GLN A 391 -11.96 -3.29 -14.33
N THR A 392 -11.41 -3.28 -15.55
CA THR A 392 -10.09 -2.69 -15.83
C THR A 392 -10.09 -1.20 -15.49
N PHE A 393 -11.14 -0.45 -15.87
CA PHE A 393 -11.27 0.95 -15.45
C PHE A 393 -11.31 1.12 -13.93
N ALA A 394 -12.08 0.28 -13.22
CA ALA A 394 -12.15 0.32 -11.75
C ALA A 394 -10.79 0.05 -11.10
N LYS A 395 -10.01 -0.91 -11.61
CA LYS A 395 -8.62 -1.17 -11.17
C LYS A 395 -7.72 0.05 -11.42
N ALA A 396 -7.91 0.77 -12.53
CA ALA A 396 -7.12 1.96 -12.86
C ALA A 396 -7.36 3.07 -11.83
N GLN A 397 -8.64 3.29 -11.47
CA GLN A 397 -9.03 4.32 -10.51
C GLN A 397 -8.48 4.05 -9.10
N GLN A 398 -8.28 2.78 -8.73
CA GLN A 398 -7.70 2.41 -7.43
C GLN A 398 -6.19 2.66 -7.33
N GLN A 399 -5.50 2.91 -8.46
CA GLN A 399 -4.07 3.20 -8.49
C GLN A 399 -3.74 4.70 -8.50
N LEU A 400 -4.77 5.58 -8.43
CA LEU A 400 -4.64 7.04 -8.46
C LEU A 400 -4.23 7.68 -7.13
#